data_AF-A0A3A9ARH5-F1
#
_entry.id   AF-A0A3A9ARH5-F1
#
_cell.length_a   1.000
_cell.length_b   1.000
_cell.length_c   1.000
_cell.angle_alpha   90.00
_cell.angle_beta   90.00
_cell.angle_gamma   90.00
#
_symmetry.space_group_name_H-M   'P 1'
#
loop_
_entity.id
_entity.type
_entity.pdbx_description
1 polymer ?
#
loop_
_entity_poly.entity_id
_entity_poly.type
_entity_poly.pdbx_seq_one_letter_code
_entity_poly.pdbx_strand_id
1 'polypeptide(L)'
;MVKDTCSGRVKVTKQEFLTELQRTLNGRMGSREAAPHISYYQEYIEIEMRKGRREEEVTDSLGSPRLLGKSIGDAFDRTAQNVSYGGKAAEYGLHILKYGKILGRRCAQAGTEALRRAKVWFDRLS
;
A
#
# COMPACT_ATOMS: atom_id res chain seq x y z
N MET A 1 -20.96 8.88 36.47
CA MET A 1 -20.22 10.12 36.11
C MET A 1 -19.04 9.74 35.26
N VAL A 2 -19.18 9.77 33.94
CA VAL A 2 -18.07 9.63 32.99
C VAL A 2 -17.71 11.05 32.57
N LYS A 3 -16.72 11.63 33.24
CA LYS A 3 -16.08 12.84 32.75
C LYS A 3 -15.03 12.36 31.77
N ASP A 4 -15.11 12.74 30.50
CA ASP A 4 -13.92 12.92 29.65
C ASP A 4 -14.27 13.78 28.41
N THR A 5 -13.83 15.04 28.52
CA THR A 5 -13.45 15.95 27.43
C THR A 5 -14.47 16.25 26.34
N CYS A 6 -15.35 17.21 26.61
CA CYS A 6 -15.67 18.23 25.61
C CYS A 6 -14.35 18.94 25.25
N SER A 7 -13.68 18.51 24.18
CA SER A 7 -12.57 19.24 23.59
C SER A 7 -13.14 20.58 23.14
N GLY A 8 -12.94 21.63 23.94
CA GLY A 8 -13.27 22.99 23.60
C GLY A 8 -12.75 23.27 22.19
N ARG A 9 -13.61 23.85 21.35
CA ARG A 9 -13.32 24.13 19.94
C ARG A 9 -12.23 25.21 19.89
N VAL A 10 -10.98 24.81 20.10
CA VAL A 10 -9.82 25.65 19.84
C VAL A 10 -9.88 25.91 18.35
N LYS A 11 -10.19 27.15 17.96
CA LYS A 11 -10.08 27.59 16.58
C LYS A 11 -8.60 27.48 16.21
N VAL A 12 -8.25 26.45 15.47
CA VAL A 12 -6.87 26.17 15.08
C VAL A 12 -6.58 26.96 13.82
N THR A 13 -5.55 27.79 13.85
CA THR A 13 -5.07 28.47 12.63
C THR A 13 -4.42 27.46 11.68
N LYS A 14 -4.28 27.79 10.39
CA LYS A 14 -3.64 26.93 9.38
C LYS A 14 -2.24 26.54 9.84
N GLN A 15 -1.51 27.47 10.46
CA GLN A 15 -0.14 27.22 10.92
C GLN A 15 -0.13 26.21 12.07
N GLU A 16 -1.02 26.37 13.04
CA GLU A 16 -1.15 25.42 14.15
C GLU A 16 -1.62 24.04 13.67
N PHE A 17 -2.56 24.01 12.72
CA PHE A 17 -3.07 22.78 12.13
C PHE A 17 -1.95 22.00 11.44
N LEU A 18 -1.20 22.67 10.56
CA LEU A 18 -0.09 22.06 9.84
C LEU A 18 1.04 21.65 10.80
N THR A 19 1.31 22.43 11.85
CA THR A 19 2.32 22.11 12.87
C THR A 19 1.96 20.85 13.66
N GLU A 20 0.70 20.72 14.12
CA GLU A 20 0.25 19.52 14.80
C GLU A 20 0.23 18.29 13.89
N LEU A 21 -0.21 18.47 12.65
CA LEU A 21 -0.20 17.42 11.64
C LEU A 21 1.24 16.94 11.37
N GLN A 22 2.18 17.87 11.18
CA GLN A 22 3.59 17.56 10.96
C GLN A 22 4.21 16.84 12.15
N ARG A 23 3.94 17.26 13.38
CA ARG A 23 4.42 16.55 14.58
C ARG A 23 3.92 15.11 14.63
N THR A 24 2.63 14.91 14.32
CA THR A 24 2.01 13.58 14.33
C THR A 24 2.60 12.68 13.25
N LEU A 25 2.77 13.19 12.03
CA LEU A 25 3.33 12.44 10.90
C LEU A 25 4.82 12.16 11.10
N ASN A 26 5.61 13.15 11.51
CA ASN A 26 7.04 13.00 11.76
C ASN A 26 7.33 11.90 12.79
N GLY A 27 6.50 11.79 13.84
CA GLY A 27 6.64 10.75 14.86
C GLY A 27 6.34 9.33 14.36
N ARG A 28 5.70 9.16 13.19
CA ARG A 28 5.34 7.85 12.64
C ARG A 28 6.13 7.45 11.40
N MET A 29 6.21 8.33 10.40
CA MET A 29 6.81 8.02 9.09
C MET A 29 8.15 8.73 8.84
N GLY A 30 8.54 9.68 9.69
CA GLY A 30 9.73 10.50 9.49
C GLY A 30 9.49 11.76 8.66
N SER A 31 10.41 12.72 8.76
CA SER A 31 10.24 14.06 8.18
C SER A 31 10.24 14.09 6.65
N ARG A 32 10.91 13.13 6.00
CA ARG A 32 11.02 13.09 4.54
C ARG A 32 9.70 12.62 3.91
N GLU A 33 9.10 11.60 4.51
CA GLU A 33 7.83 11.00 4.09
C GLU A 33 6.64 11.88 4.50
N ALA A 34 6.74 12.60 5.63
CA ALA A 34 5.70 13.53 6.06
C ALA A 34 5.61 14.82 5.21
N ALA A 35 6.74 15.32 4.68
CA ALA A 35 6.79 16.61 3.99
C ALA A 35 5.79 16.76 2.81
N PRO A 36 5.64 15.77 1.90
CA PRO A 36 4.64 15.83 0.83
C PRO A 36 3.20 15.95 1.34
N HIS A 37 2.87 15.25 2.42
CA HIS A 37 1.54 15.33 3.03
C HIS A 37 1.27 16.73 3.58
N ILE A 38 2.25 17.35 4.23
CA ILE A 38 2.11 18.71 4.76
C ILE A 38 1.92 19.72 3.63
N SER A 39 2.74 19.65 2.57
CA SER A 39 2.61 20.54 1.41
C SER A 39 1.23 20.42 0.76
N TYR A 40 0.70 19.20 0.64
CA TYR A 40 -0.63 18.96 0.08
C TYR A 40 -1.74 19.67 0.87
N TYR A 41 -1.75 19.55 2.20
CA TYR A 41 -2.78 20.19 3.02
C TYR A 41 -2.60 21.71 3.10
N GLN A 42 -1.36 22.20 3.05
CA GLN A 42 -1.10 23.63 2.95
C GLN A 42 -1.71 24.22 1.68
N GLU A 43 -1.45 23.60 0.53
CA GLU A 43 -1.99 24.03 -0.76
C GLU A 43 -3.52 23.93 -0.78
N TYR A 44 -4.08 22.84 -0.26
CA TYR A 44 -5.53 22.68 -0.16
C TYR A 44 -6.18 23.82 0.62
N ILE A 45 -5.67 24.14 1.82
CA ILE A 45 -6.21 25.23 2.64
C ILE A 45 -6.11 26.57 1.87
N GLU A 46 -5.00 26.83 1.20
CA GLU A 46 -4.80 28.06 0.42
C GLU A 46 -5.76 28.17 -0.76
N ILE A 47 -6.01 27.07 -1.48
CA ILE A 47 -6.99 27.03 -2.58
C ILE A 47 -8.39 27.32 -2.04
N GLU A 48 -8.76 26.74 -0.91
CA GLU A 48 -10.09 26.94 -0.32
C GLU A 48 -10.29 28.35 0.23
N MET A 49 -9.25 28.95 0.79
CA MET A 49 -9.26 30.37 1.16
C MET A 49 -9.40 31.29 -0.06
N ARG A 50 -8.72 30.98 -1.17
CA ARG A 50 -8.85 31.74 -2.43
C ARG A 50 -10.26 31.67 -3.03
N LYS A 51 -10.98 30.56 -2.80
CA LYS A 51 -12.40 30.41 -3.18
C LYS A 51 -13.36 31.24 -2.31
N GLY A 52 -12.86 31.93 -1.29
CA GLY A 52 -13.64 32.78 -0.39
C GLY A 52 -14.11 32.08 0.88
N ARG A 53 -13.68 30.84 1.14
CA ARG A 53 -13.97 30.17 2.42
C ARG A 53 -13.09 30.73 3.53
N ARG A 54 -13.65 30.82 4.73
CA ARG A 54 -12.87 31.24 5.91
C ARG A 54 -11.99 30.10 6.37
N GLU A 55 -10.80 30.42 6.86
CA GLU A 55 -9.82 29.45 7.37
C GLU A 55 -10.42 28.52 8.44
N GLU A 56 -11.26 29.06 9.32
CA GLU A 56 -11.99 28.31 10.35
C GLU A 56 -12.94 27.27 9.76
N GLU A 57 -13.62 27.59 8.65
CA GLU A 57 -14.58 26.69 8.01
C GLU A 57 -13.85 25.54 7.31
N VAL A 58 -12.71 25.85 6.69
CA VAL A 58 -11.87 24.85 6.02
C VAL A 58 -11.26 23.89 7.05
N THR A 59 -10.70 24.41 8.14
CA THR A 59 -10.12 23.58 9.20
C THR A 59 -11.16 22.76 9.95
N ASP A 60 -12.36 23.30 10.21
CA ASP A 60 -13.46 22.54 10.81
C ASP A 60 -13.94 21.40 9.88
N SER A 61 -13.96 21.65 8.55
CA SER A 61 -14.31 20.62 7.56
C SER A 61 -13.27 19.49 7.45
N LEU A 62 -11.99 19.82 7.64
CA LEU A 62 -10.89 18.84 7.69
C LEU A 62 -10.86 18.05 9.02
N GLY A 63 -11.42 18.62 10.09
CA GLY A 63 -11.49 18.01 11.41
C GLY A 63 -10.19 18.16 12.23
N SER A 64 -9.93 17.21 13.13
CA SER A 64 -8.76 17.28 14.01
C SER A 64 -7.47 16.86 13.29
N PRO A 65 -6.41 17.69 13.32
CA PRO A 65 -5.13 17.39 12.65
C PRO A 65 -4.49 16.10 13.19
N ARG A 66 -4.70 15.78 14.47
CA ARG A 66 -4.17 14.55 15.10
C ARG A 66 -4.85 13.29 14.57
N LEU A 67 -6.18 13.32 14.40
CA LEU A 67 -6.94 12.20 13.85
C LEU A 67 -6.59 11.98 12.37
N LEU A 68 -6.49 13.07 11.60
CA LEU A 68 -6.06 13.02 10.21
C LEU A 68 -4.65 12.43 10.09
N GLY A 69 -3.69 12.95 10.87
CA GLY A 69 -2.33 12.42 10.90
C GLY A 69 -2.26 10.95 11.29
N LYS A 70 -3.09 10.52 12.25
CA LYS A 70 -3.21 9.09 12.62
C LYS A 70 -3.69 8.24 11.46
N SER A 71 -4.73 8.66 10.74
CA SER A 71 -5.28 7.90 9.61
C SER A 71 -4.26 7.74 8.48
N ILE A 72 -3.55 8.82 8.14
CA ILE A 72 -2.48 8.80 7.12
C ILE A 72 -1.34 7.87 7.56
N GLY A 73 -0.92 7.96 8.83
CA GLY A 73 0.10 7.07 9.39
C GLY A 73 -0.33 5.59 9.36
N ASP A 74 -1.55 5.29 9.80
CA ASP A 74 -2.09 3.93 9.78
C ASP A 74 -2.16 3.37 8.33
N ALA A 75 -2.46 4.22 7.33
CA ALA A 75 -2.44 3.84 5.91
C ALA A 75 -1.02 3.60 5.39
N PHE A 76 -0.05 4.42 5.81
CA PHE A 76 1.37 4.23 5.49
C PHE A 76 1.89 2.90 6.03
N ASP A 77 1.60 2.58 7.29
CA ASP A 77 2.00 1.32 7.94
C ASP A 77 1.41 0.10 7.22
N ARG A 78 0.12 0.18 6.83
CA ARG A 78 -0.53 -0.89 6.03
C ARG A 78 0.10 -1.05 4.67
N THR A 79 0.53 0.04 4.04
CA THR A 79 1.20 -0.02 2.73
C THR A 79 2.55 -0.71 2.86
N ALA A 80 3.34 -0.36 3.88
CA ALA A 80 4.58 -1.06 4.21
C ALA A 80 4.35 -2.55 4.50
N GLN A 81 3.28 -2.90 5.21
CA GLN A 81 2.91 -4.30 5.44
C GLN A 81 2.42 -5.03 4.19
N ASN A 82 1.74 -4.36 3.25
CA ASN A 82 1.31 -4.98 2.00
C ASN A 82 2.49 -5.40 1.10
N VAL A 83 3.63 -4.70 1.17
CA VAL A 83 4.88 -5.14 0.53
C VAL A 83 5.28 -6.54 1.03
N SER A 84 5.02 -6.85 2.30
CA SER A 84 5.25 -8.19 2.87
C SER A 84 4.34 -9.27 2.27
N TYR A 85 3.08 -8.95 1.99
CA TYR A 85 2.13 -9.90 1.39
C TYR A 85 2.48 -10.24 -0.08
N GLY A 86 2.95 -9.24 -0.84
CA GLY A 86 3.46 -9.44 -2.21
C GLY A 86 4.66 -10.38 -2.29
N GLY A 87 5.54 -10.35 -1.27
CA GLY A 87 6.67 -11.28 -1.17
C GLY A 87 6.26 -12.74 -1.03
N LYS A 88 5.19 -13.02 -0.26
CA LYS A 88 4.68 -14.39 -0.08
C LYS A 88 4.01 -14.93 -1.35
N ALA A 89 3.31 -14.08 -2.11
CA ALA A 89 2.72 -14.47 -3.39
C ALA A 89 3.78 -14.91 -4.41
N ALA A 90 4.95 -14.27 -4.43
CA ALA A 90 6.06 -14.66 -5.28
C ALA A 90 6.65 -16.03 -4.90
N GLU A 91 6.69 -16.36 -3.62
CA GLU A 91 7.16 -17.67 -3.11
C GLU A 91 6.29 -18.83 -3.62
N TYR A 92 4.95 -18.71 -3.52
CA TYR A 92 4.03 -19.70 -4.07
C TYR A 92 4.12 -19.82 -5.60
N GLY A 93 4.29 -18.70 -6.30
CA GLY A 93 4.48 -18.69 -7.76
C GLY A 93 5.72 -19.47 -8.22
N LEU A 94 6.85 -19.32 -7.52
CA LEU A 94 8.07 -20.08 -7.78
C LEU A 94 7.88 -21.59 -7.58
N HIS A 95 7.16 -21.97 -6.52
CA HIS A 95 6.88 -23.37 -6.22
C HIS A 95 6.09 -24.03 -7.36
N ILE A 96 5.00 -23.40 -7.82
CA ILE A 96 4.16 -23.91 -8.92
C ILE A 96 4.96 -24.11 -10.22
N LEU A 97 5.80 -23.15 -10.58
CA LEU A 97 6.64 -23.23 -11.80
C LEU A 97 7.65 -24.38 -11.75
N LYS A 98 8.19 -24.70 -10.57
CA LYS A 98 9.12 -25.81 -10.38
C LYS A 98 8.45 -27.16 -10.69
N TYR A 99 7.22 -27.39 -10.22
CA TYR A 99 6.47 -28.62 -10.53
C TYR A 99 6.08 -28.69 -12.01
N GLY A 100 5.66 -27.56 -12.61
CA GLY A 100 5.35 -27.50 -14.04
C GLY A 100 6.52 -27.97 -14.92
N LYS A 101 7.76 -27.54 -14.62
CA LYS A 101 8.97 -27.96 -15.36
C LYS A 101 9.30 -29.45 -15.19
N ILE A 102 9.02 -30.04 -14.03
CA ILE A 102 9.31 -31.46 -13.76
C ILE A 102 8.30 -32.35 -14.49
N LEU A 103 7.01 -32.01 -14.41
CA LEU A 103 5.94 -32.74 -15.10
C LEU A 103 6.08 -32.63 -16.62
N GLY A 104 6.38 -31.45 -17.15
CA GLY A 104 6.60 -31.25 -18.58
C GLY A 104 7.74 -32.11 -19.14
N ARG A 105 8.87 -32.22 -18.41
CA ARG A 105 10.01 -33.06 -18.85
C ARG A 105 9.69 -34.55 -18.89
N ARG A 106 8.96 -35.08 -17.89
CA ARG A 106 8.57 -36.49 -17.87
C ARG A 106 7.61 -36.84 -19.00
N CYS A 107 6.67 -35.94 -19.30
CA CYS A 107 5.72 -36.14 -20.41
C CYS A 107 6.44 -36.15 -21.77
N ALA A 108 7.38 -35.22 -21.97
CA ALA A 108 8.19 -35.18 -23.19
C ALA A 108 9.05 -36.45 -23.36
N GLN A 109 9.70 -36.92 -22.29
CA GLN A 109 10.51 -38.15 -22.32
C GLN A 109 9.68 -39.40 -22.65
N ALA A 110 8.49 -39.51 -22.07
CA ALA A 110 7.58 -40.61 -22.37
C ALA A 110 7.14 -40.59 -23.85
N GLY A 111 6.84 -39.41 -24.39
CA GLY A 111 6.50 -39.25 -25.80
C GLY A 111 7.63 -39.63 -26.75
N THR A 112 8.86 -39.19 -26.48
CA THR A 112 10.03 -39.52 -27.32
C THR A 112 10.39 -41.01 -27.24
N GLU A 113 10.25 -41.65 -26.08
CA GLU A 113 10.51 -43.08 -25.93
C GLU A 113 9.44 -43.92 -26.63
N ALA A 114 8.17 -43.51 -26.57
CA ALA A 114 7.09 -44.17 -27.29
C ALA A 114 7.31 -44.13 -28.82
N LEU A 115 7.71 -42.98 -29.36
CA LEU A 115 8.06 -42.83 -30.77
C LEU A 115 9.27 -43.70 -31.16
N ARG A 116 10.30 -43.75 -30.31
CA ARG A 116 11.50 -44.57 -30.54
C ARG A 116 11.16 -46.07 -30.60
N ARG A 117 10.30 -46.53 -29.69
CA ARG A 117 9.82 -47.92 -29.65
C ARG A 117 8.93 -48.27 -30.84
N ALA A 118 8.02 -47.36 -31.22
CA ALA A 118 7.18 -47.53 -32.40
C ALA A 118 8.01 -47.64 -33.68
N LYS A 119 9.07 -46.84 -33.81
CA LYS A 119 10.01 -46.94 -34.94
C LYS A 119 10.72 -48.29 -35.01
N VAL A 120 11.24 -48.78 -33.88
CA VAL A 120 11.90 -50.11 -33.81
C VAL A 120 10.92 -51.24 -34.14
N TRP A 121 9.68 -51.13 -33.69
CA TRP A 121 8.63 -52.08 -34.02
C TRP A 121 8.32 -52.08 -35.52
N PHE A 122 8.22 -50.89 -36.13
CA PHE A 122 7.92 -50.73 -37.55
C PHE A 122 9.06 -51.25 -38.45
N ASP A 123 10.31 -50.95 -38.10
CA ASP A 123 11.53 -51.42 -38.81
C ASP A 123 11.69 -52.96 -38.77
N ARG A 124 10.96 -53.66 -37.88
CA ARG A 124 10.98 -55.14 -37.75
C ARG A 124 9.84 -55.83 -38.52
N LEU A 125 8.86 -55.06 -38.99
CA LEU A 125 7.70 -55.54 -39.75
C LEU A 125 7.87 -55.41 -41.27
N SER A 126 8.89 -54.68 -41.72
CA SER A 126 9.38 -54.58 -43.10
C SER A 126 10.48 -55.59 -43.39
#